data_AF-A0A1S3DNA5-F1
#
_entry.id   AF-A0A1S3DNA5-F1
#
_cell.length_a   1.000
_cell.length_b   1.000
_cell.length_c   1.000
_cell.angle_alpha   90.00
_cell.angle_beta   90.00
_cell.angle_gamma   90.00
#
_symmetry.space_group_name_H-M   'P 1'
#
loop_
_entity.id
_entity.type
_entity.pdbx_description
1 polymer ?
#
loop_
_entity_poly.entity_id
_entity_poly.type
_entity_poly.pdbx_seq_one_letter_code
_entity_poly.pdbx_strand_id
1 'polypeptide(L)'
;MGGLPVLQPLLEGSDPELRWRAAETVADIVQNNPFSQNFIIQTDFLNLLLTSIEHDSNTTVQVKSLYAVSCLVRENEECLKEFIKRDGFSVLLRCIQSKKEKLVIKSCFLIACLCTDNNQVKQVLLSMGMVEQMCVLIDIEDALDTEMNEHLLSALASLIKDSPEAQSLCRLEPLNLKFKLNFIKEKHAGNEVYHKELEYVNSVLTEVFEEDSPEEFDHQDR
;
A
#
# COMPACT_ATOMS: atom_id res chain seq x y z
N MET A 1 5.67 7.16 -29.71
CA MET A 1 4.41 6.86 -28.99
C MET A 1 3.49 5.90 -29.78
N GLY A 2 4.01 5.05 -30.67
CA GLY A 2 3.19 4.09 -31.46
C GLY A 2 3.19 2.64 -30.94
N GLY A 3 3.90 2.36 -29.85
CA GLY A 3 4.08 0.99 -29.33
C GLY A 3 2.98 0.51 -28.37
N LEU A 4 2.23 1.44 -27.74
CA LEU A 4 1.21 1.09 -26.74
C LEU A 4 0.08 0.18 -27.29
N PRO A 5 -0.44 0.40 -28.52
CA PRO A 5 -1.41 -0.52 -29.12
C PRO A 5 -0.87 -1.94 -29.34
N VAL A 6 0.45 -2.10 -29.45
CA VAL A 6 1.10 -3.41 -29.63
C VAL A 6 1.24 -4.15 -28.30
N LEU A 7 1.27 -3.43 -27.16
CA LEU A 7 1.43 -4.05 -25.84
C LEU A 7 0.14 -4.68 -25.31
N GLN A 8 -1.03 -4.19 -25.75
CA GLN A 8 -2.31 -4.72 -25.28
C GLN A 8 -2.52 -6.20 -25.68
N PRO A 9 -2.35 -6.60 -26.96
CA PRO A 9 -2.43 -8.01 -27.35
C PRO A 9 -1.39 -8.90 -26.66
N LEU A 10 -0.23 -8.35 -26.30
CA LEU A 10 0.80 -9.10 -25.58
C LEU A 10 0.41 -9.38 -24.13
N LEU A 11 -0.30 -8.45 -23.48
CA LEU A 11 -0.80 -8.60 -22.12
C LEU A 11 -2.03 -9.53 -22.05
N GLU A 12 -2.77 -9.71 -23.15
CA GLU A 12 -3.89 -10.66 -23.27
C GLU A 12 -3.45 -12.04 -23.80
N GLY A 13 -2.19 -12.17 -24.24
CA GLY A 13 -1.66 -13.38 -24.85
C GLY A 13 -1.56 -14.56 -23.90
N SER A 14 -1.46 -15.78 -24.45
CA SER A 14 -1.35 -17.01 -23.64
C SER A 14 -0.01 -17.17 -22.92
N ASP A 15 1.06 -16.57 -23.43
CA ASP A 15 2.41 -16.70 -22.88
C ASP A 15 2.61 -15.75 -21.68
N PRO A 16 2.76 -16.27 -20.44
CA PRO A 16 2.98 -15.43 -19.27
C PRO A 16 4.26 -14.59 -19.38
N GLU A 17 5.29 -15.04 -20.11
CA GLU A 17 6.52 -14.26 -20.27
C GLU A 17 6.27 -12.98 -21.06
N LEU A 18 5.52 -13.08 -22.16
CA LEU A 18 5.12 -11.92 -22.94
C LEU A 18 4.21 -10.99 -22.13
N ARG A 19 3.27 -11.55 -21.36
CA ARG A 19 2.36 -10.75 -20.52
C ARG A 19 3.10 -9.91 -19.49
N TRP A 20 3.98 -10.51 -18.68
CA TRP A 20 4.67 -9.74 -17.63
C TRP A 20 5.67 -8.74 -18.21
N ARG A 21 6.32 -9.06 -19.34
CA ARG A 21 7.21 -8.11 -20.06
C ARG A 21 6.43 -6.95 -20.67
N ALA A 22 5.22 -7.20 -21.16
CA ALA A 22 4.33 -6.14 -21.65
C ALA A 22 3.95 -5.19 -20.51
N ALA A 23 3.53 -5.73 -19.36
CA ALA A 23 3.24 -4.93 -18.17
C ALA A 23 4.46 -4.13 -17.68
N GLU A 24 5.65 -4.74 -17.63
CA GLU A 24 6.89 -4.06 -17.28
C GLU A 24 7.22 -2.92 -18.26
N THR A 25 7.12 -3.18 -19.56
CA THR A 25 7.36 -2.16 -20.59
C THR A 25 6.41 -0.98 -20.44
N VAL A 26 5.15 -1.23 -20.08
CA VAL A 26 4.18 -0.16 -19.80
C VAL A 26 4.61 0.66 -18.59
N ALA A 27 5.07 0.00 -17.51
CA ALA A 27 5.59 0.68 -16.33
C ALA A 27 6.74 1.63 -16.69
N ASP A 28 7.70 1.17 -17.50
CA ASP A 28 8.85 1.98 -17.94
C ASP A 28 8.43 3.16 -18.82
N ILE A 29 7.37 3.01 -19.64
CA ILE A 29 6.85 4.08 -20.50
C ILE A 29 6.16 5.18 -19.68
N VAL A 30 5.43 4.81 -18.63
CA VAL A 30 4.60 5.74 -17.85
C VAL A 30 5.31 6.33 -16.63
N GLN A 31 6.35 5.67 -16.12
CA GLN A 31 7.05 6.10 -14.92
C GLN A 31 7.57 7.54 -15.08
N ASN A 32 7.12 8.42 -14.18
CA ASN A 32 7.48 9.85 -14.15
C ASN A 32 7.25 10.57 -15.49
N ASN A 33 6.27 10.13 -16.28
CA ASN A 33 5.94 10.67 -17.59
C ASN A 33 4.45 11.01 -17.70
N PRO A 34 4.04 12.24 -17.33
CA PRO A 34 2.64 12.66 -17.36
C PRO A 34 1.96 12.53 -18.72
N PHE A 35 2.70 12.74 -19.82
CA PHE A 35 2.15 12.57 -21.17
C PHE A 35 1.76 11.11 -21.42
N SER A 36 2.67 10.17 -21.14
CA SER A 36 2.41 8.73 -21.29
C SER A 36 1.31 8.25 -20.35
N GLN A 37 1.33 8.69 -19.09
CA GLN A 37 0.32 8.35 -18.08
C GLN A 37 -1.07 8.77 -18.57
N ASN A 38 -1.23 10.04 -18.99
CA ASN A 38 -2.49 10.59 -19.47
C ASN A 38 -2.97 9.92 -20.76
N PHE A 39 -2.05 9.48 -21.63
CA PHE A 39 -2.42 8.72 -22.82
C PHE A 39 -2.93 7.32 -22.47
N ILE A 40 -2.31 6.63 -21.51
CA ILE A 40 -2.73 5.29 -21.08
C ILE A 40 -4.14 5.28 -20.52
N ILE A 41 -4.52 6.25 -19.69
CA ILE A 41 -5.86 6.31 -19.09
C ILE A 41 -6.97 6.67 -20.09
N GLN A 42 -6.63 7.15 -21.29
CA GLN A 42 -7.58 7.33 -22.40
C GLN A 42 -7.89 6.02 -23.13
N THR A 43 -7.19 4.94 -22.78
CA THR A 43 -7.39 3.60 -23.34
C THR A 43 -7.93 2.65 -22.26
N ASP A 44 -8.24 1.40 -22.62
CA ASP A 44 -8.70 0.41 -21.65
C ASP A 44 -7.55 -0.31 -20.90
N PHE A 45 -6.32 0.17 -21.09
CA PHE A 45 -5.13 -0.50 -20.56
C PHE A 45 -5.10 -0.56 -19.03
N LEU A 46 -5.65 0.45 -18.34
CA LEU A 46 -5.78 0.42 -16.88
C LEU A 46 -6.71 -0.72 -16.42
N ASN A 47 -7.86 -0.93 -17.07
CA ASN A 47 -8.73 -2.07 -16.74
C ASN A 47 -8.02 -3.40 -17.00
N LEU A 48 -7.28 -3.49 -18.10
CA LEU A 48 -6.54 -4.70 -18.42
C LEU A 48 -5.49 -5.01 -17.34
N LEU A 49 -4.74 -4.01 -16.90
CA LEU A 49 -3.78 -4.17 -15.80
C LEU A 49 -4.45 -4.59 -14.49
N LEU A 50 -5.58 -3.96 -14.11
CA LEU A 50 -6.33 -4.32 -12.90
C LEU A 50 -6.84 -5.78 -12.99
N THR A 51 -7.39 -6.16 -14.14
CA THR A 51 -7.84 -7.54 -14.42
C THR A 51 -6.68 -8.54 -14.32
N SER A 52 -5.51 -8.20 -14.86
CA SER A 52 -4.30 -9.04 -14.77
C SER A 52 -3.82 -9.19 -13.33
N ILE A 53 -3.92 -8.15 -12.50
CA ILE A 53 -3.58 -8.24 -11.06
C ILE A 53 -4.49 -9.27 -10.37
N GLU A 54 -5.79 -9.24 -10.63
CA GLU A 54 -6.77 -10.08 -9.93
C GLU A 54 -6.80 -11.52 -10.41
N HIS A 55 -6.73 -11.73 -11.72
CA HIS A 55 -7.17 -12.98 -12.35
C HIS A 55 -6.06 -13.75 -13.06
N ASP A 56 -4.87 -13.18 -13.25
CA ASP A 56 -3.78 -13.92 -13.89
C ASP A 56 -3.31 -15.07 -13.01
N SER A 57 -3.12 -16.25 -13.62
CA SER A 57 -2.63 -17.43 -12.94
C SER A 57 -1.13 -17.34 -12.59
N ASN A 58 -0.38 -16.48 -13.28
CA ASN A 58 1.03 -16.27 -13.07
C ASN A 58 1.29 -15.08 -12.13
N THR A 59 1.88 -15.36 -10.97
CA THR A 59 2.19 -14.34 -9.95
C THR A 59 3.12 -13.24 -10.47
N THR A 60 4.06 -13.53 -11.38
CA THR A 60 4.93 -12.50 -11.96
C THR A 60 4.14 -11.52 -12.81
N VAL A 61 3.15 -11.99 -13.58
CA VAL A 61 2.25 -11.11 -14.33
C VAL A 61 1.47 -10.21 -13.38
N GLN A 62 0.91 -10.76 -12.30
CA GLN A 62 0.19 -9.97 -11.30
C GLN A 62 1.08 -8.88 -10.68
N VAL A 63 2.29 -9.24 -10.25
CA VAL A 63 3.24 -8.31 -9.62
C VAL A 63 3.70 -7.22 -10.60
N LYS A 64 3.99 -7.57 -11.86
CA LYS A 64 4.40 -6.58 -12.88
C LYS A 64 3.24 -5.69 -13.32
N SER A 65 2.02 -6.21 -13.34
CA SER A 65 0.82 -5.41 -13.60
C SER A 65 0.57 -4.41 -12.47
N LEU A 66 0.73 -4.83 -11.21
CA LEU A 66 0.66 -3.94 -10.05
C LEU A 66 1.76 -2.87 -10.07
N TYR A 67 2.98 -3.23 -10.49
CA TYR A 67 4.06 -2.27 -10.68
C TYR A 67 3.71 -1.23 -11.76
N ALA A 68 3.15 -1.65 -12.89
CA ALA A 68 2.71 -0.73 -13.95
C ALA A 68 1.61 0.22 -13.45
N VAL A 69 0.62 -0.30 -12.71
CA VAL A 69 -0.41 0.55 -12.07
C VAL A 69 0.22 1.53 -11.10
N SER A 70 1.18 1.10 -10.27
CA SER A 70 1.90 1.98 -9.36
C SER A 70 2.60 3.14 -10.08
N CYS A 71 3.32 2.87 -11.18
CA CYS A 71 3.94 3.91 -11.99
C CYS A 71 2.93 4.82 -12.70
N LEU A 72 1.74 4.31 -13.01
CA LEU A 72 0.70 5.07 -13.70
C LEU A 72 0.00 6.09 -12.79
N VAL A 73 -0.33 5.69 -11.56
CA VAL A 73 -1.20 6.50 -10.67
C VAL A 73 -0.43 7.41 -9.71
N ARG A 74 0.87 7.16 -9.51
CA ARG A 74 1.72 8.01 -8.68
C ARG A 74 2.00 9.34 -9.37
N GLU A 75 1.97 10.42 -8.58
CA GLU A 75 2.28 11.79 -9.02
C GLU A 75 1.41 12.29 -10.19
N ASN A 76 0.23 11.68 -10.39
CA ASN A 76 -0.71 12.06 -11.44
C ASN A 76 -2.17 11.94 -10.96
N GLU A 77 -2.77 13.08 -10.64
CA GLU A 77 -4.13 13.15 -10.10
C GLU A 77 -5.21 12.61 -11.06
N GLU A 78 -5.07 12.83 -12.36
CA GLU A 78 -6.04 12.36 -13.35
C GLU A 78 -6.02 10.83 -13.46
N CYS A 79 -4.82 10.24 -13.43
CA CYS A 79 -4.67 8.79 -13.40
C CYS A 79 -5.17 8.17 -12.11
N LEU A 80 -4.93 8.82 -10.96
CA LEU A 80 -5.47 8.39 -9.67
C LEU A 80 -7.01 8.45 -9.65
N LYS A 81 -7.62 9.53 -10.18
CA LYS A 81 -9.08 9.62 -10.31
C LYS A 81 -9.64 8.49 -11.15
N GLU A 82 -9.01 8.16 -12.27
CA GLU A 82 -9.46 7.08 -13.14
C GLU A 82 -9.29 5.70 -12.47
N PHE A 83 -8.20 5.49 -11.73
CA PHE A 83 -8.00 4.30 -10.90
C PHE A 83 -9.10 4.14 -9.84
N ILE A 84 -9.49 5.22 -9.17
CA ILE A 84 -10.59 5.22 -8.20
C ILE A 84 -11.92 4.86 -8.87
N LYS A 85 -12.24 5.46 -10.02
CA LYS A 85 -13.47 5.15 -10.77
C LYS A 85 -13.56 3.68 -11.19
N ARG A 86 -12.42 3.04 -11.41
CA ARG A 86 -12.30 1.62 -11.81
C ARG A 86 -12.18 0.67 -10.63
N ASP A 87 -12.55 1.12 -9.42
CA ASP A 87 -12.52 0.32 -8.19
C ASP A 87 -11.11 -0.23 -7.85
N GLY A 88 -10.07 0.51 -8.23
CA GLY A 88 -8.69 0.09 -8.08
C GLY A 88 -8.26 -0.18 -6.62
N PHE A 89 -8.83 0.53 -5.65
CA PHE A 89 -8.55 0.27 -4.24
C PHE A 89 -9.09 -1.08 -3.76
N SER A 90 -10.17 -1.58 -4.35
CA SER A 90 -10.69 -2.91 -4.01
C SER A 90 -9.75 -4.00 -4.54
N VAL A 91 -9.10 -3.76 -5.68
CA VAL A 91 -8.01 -4.62 -6.18
C VAL A 91 -6.86 -4.66 -5.17
N LEU A 92 -6.42 -3.50 -4.67
CA LEU A 92 -5.35 -3.45 -3.67
C LEU A 92 -5.73 -4.16 -2.37
N LEU A 93 -6.98 -3.99 -1.89
CA LEU A 93 -7.46 -4.70 -0.71
C LEU A 93 -7.39 -6.22 -0.90
N ARG A 94 -7.80 -6.73 -2.06
CA ARG A 94 -7.69 -8.16 -2.40
C ARG A 94 -6.24 -8.62 -2.49
N CYS A 95 -5.33 -7.79 -3.00
CA CYS A 95 -3.89 -8.09 -3.00
C CYS A 95 -3.32 -8.19 -1.58
N ILE A 96 -3.70 -7.28 -0.69
CA ILE A 96 -3.32 -7.30 0.74
C ILE A 96 -3.85 -8.57 1.41
N GLN A 97 -5.09 -8.98 1.11
CA GLN A 97 -5.68 -10.22 1.63
C GLN A 97 -5.13 -11.51 1.00
N SER A 98 -4.24 -11.41 0.01
CA SER A 98 -3.69 -12.58 -0.66
C SER A 98 -2.58 -13.23 0.16
N LYS A 99 -2.35 -14.53 -0.06
CA LYS A 99 -1.19 -15.25 0.51
C LYS A 99 0.11 -15.01 -0.25
N LYS A 100 0.12 -14.09 -1.22
CA LYS A 100 1.25 -13.82 -2.11
C LYS A 100 2.00 -12.60 -1.59
N GLU A 101 2.98 -12.84 -0.75
CA GLU A 101 3.79 -11.81 -0.04
C GLU A 101 4.23 -10.65 -0.93
N LYS A 102 4.79 -10.93 -2.13
CA LYS A 102 5.19 -9.88 -3.09
C LYS A 102 4.05 -8.96 -3.54
N LEU A 103 2.81 -9.47 -3.64
CA LEU A 103 1.64 -8.63 -3.95
C LEU A 103 1.27 -7.76 -2.76
N VAL A 104 1.34 -8.30 -1.54
CA VAL A 104 1.09 -7.54 -0.31
C VAL A 104 2.10 -6.40 -0.20
N ILE A 105 3.39 -6.69 -0.29
CA ILE A 105 4.49 -5.70 -0.25
C ILE A 105 4.29 -4.58 -1.28
N LYS A 106 4.06 -4.95 -2.55
CA LYS A 106 3.88 -3.96 -3.63
C LYS A 106 2.62 -3.11 -3.44
N SER A 107 1.56 -3.69 -2.87
CA SER A 107 0.31 -2.98 -2.57
C SER A 107 0.49 -2.02 -1.41
N CYS A 108 1.15 -2.45 -0.33
CA CYS A 108 1.51 -1.59 0.80
C CYS A 108 2.36 -0.40 0.35
N PHE A 109 3.39 -0.64 -0.48
CA PHE A 109 4.20 0.43 -1.04
C PHE A 109 3.35 1.46 -1.80
N LEU A 110 2.45 1.00 -2.67
CA LEU A 110 1.57 1.89 -3.42
C LEU A 110 0.63 2.68 -2.49
N ILE A 111 0.05 2.03 -1.49
CA ILE A 111 -0.82 2.68 -0.50
C ILE A 111 -0.05 3.77 0.26
N ALA A 112 1.15 3.47 0.76
CA ALA A 112 2.00 4.46 1.44
C ALA A 112 2.27 5.69 0.54
N CYS A 113 2.59 5.45 -0.73
CA CYS A 113 2.81 6.51 -1.71
C CYS A 113 1.54 7.35 -1.94
N LEU A 114 0.37 6.71 -2.09
CA LEU A 114 -0.88 7.40 -2.41
C LEU A 114 -1.50 8.11 -1.20
N CYS A 115 -1.23 7.68 0.02
CA CYS A 115 -1.70 8.32 1.24
C CYS A 115 -0.89 9.55 1.63
N THR A 116 0.35 9.67 1.15
CA THR A 116 1.21 10.82 1.44
C THR A 116 0.54 12.10 0.94
N ASP A 117 0.19 12.99 1.88
CA ASP A 117 -0.48 14.27 1.65
C ASP A 117 -1.83 14.19 0.89
N ASN A 118 -2.53 13.04 0.95
CA ASN A 118 -3.81 12.84 0.26
C ASN A 118 -4.91 12.30 1.18
N ASN A 119 -5.65 13.22 1.82
CA ASN A 119 -6.73 12.86 2.75
C ASN A 119 -7.91 12.17 2.07
N GLN A 120 -8.19 12.45 0.79
CA GLN A 120 -9.28 11.80 0.08
C GLN A 120 -8.99 10.30 -0.10
N VAL A 121 -7.76 9.94 -0.45
CA VAL A 121 -7.33 8.54 -0.55
C VAL A 121 -7.42 7.84 0.81
N LYS A 122 -6.92 8.48 1.88
CA LYS A 122 -7.01 7.92 3.23
C LYS A 122 -8.45 7.59 3.60
N GLN A 123 -9.38 8.51 3.36
CA GLN A 123 -10.80 8.33 3.68
C GLN A 123 -11.45 7.17 2.91
N VAL A 124 -11.13 7.02 1.61
CA VAL A 124 -11.59 5.87 0.83
C VAL A 124 -11.07 4.56 1.44
N LEU A 125 -9.77 4.48 1.73
CA LEU A 125 -9.14 3.28 2.29
C LEU A 125 -9.67 2.92 3.69
N LEU A 126 -9.94 3.92 4.53
CA LEU A 126 -10.56 3.73 5.85
C LEU A 126 -11.97 3.15 5.73
N SER A 127 -12.79 3.70 4.83
CA SER A 127 -14.16 3.19 4.60
C SER A 127 -14.22 1.74 4.11
N MET A 128 -13.11 1.22 3.60
CA MET A 128 -12.96 -0.14 3.10
C MET A 128 -12.37 -1.11 4.13
N GLY A 129 -12.07 -0.67 5.35
CA GLY A 129 -11.47 -1.49 6.40
C GLY A 129 -9.99 -1.82 6.17
N MET A 130 -9.26 -0.97 5.43
CA MET A 130 -7.85 -1.22 5.09
C MET A 130 -6.96 -1.24 6.34
N VAL A 131 -7.23 -0.37 7.32
CA VAL A 131 -6.44 -0.28 8.56
C VAL A 131 -6.53 -1.57 9.35
N GLU A 132 -7.75 -2.07 9.56
CA GLU A 132 -8.03 -3.30 10.28
C GLU A 132 -7.38 -4.50 9.57
N GLN A 133 -7.50 -4.56 8.25
CA GLN A 133 -6.88 -5.61 7.45
C GLN A 133 -5.34 -5.62 7.61
N MET A 134 -4.69 -4.46 7.58
CA MET A 134 -3.24 -4.36 7.82
C MET A 134 -2.87 -4.76 9.25
N CYS A 135 -3.64 -4.31 10.25
CA CYS A 135 -3.40 -4.67 11.66
C CYS A 135 -3.55 -6.18 11.92
N VAL A 136 -4.49 -6.83 11.24
CA VAL A 136 -4.66 -8.30 11.31
C VAL A 136 -3.45 -9.02 10.74
N LEU A 137 -2.93 -8.55 9.60
CA LEU A 137 -1.80 -9.17 8.88
C LEU A 137 -0.43 -8.94 9.52
N ILE A 138 -0.26 -7.88 10.31
CA ILE A 138 0.96 -7.70 11.11
C ILE A 138 1.08 -8.91 12.04
N ASP A 139 2.10 -9.71 11.78
CA ASP A 139 2.32 -10.98 12.45
C ASP A 139 3.44 -10.87 13.50
N ILE A 140 3.28 -11.64 14.57
CA ILE A 140 4.22 -11.80 15.68
C ILE A 140 4.88 -13.20 15.67
N GLU A 141 4.28 -14.18 14.99
CA GLU A 141 4.72 -15.58 14.98
C GLU A 141 5.86 -15.81 13.97
N ASP A 142 5.69 -15.40 12.70
CA ASP A 142 6.69 -15.54 11.63
C ASP A 142 7.62 -14.32 11.50
N ALA A 143 8.25 -13.92 12.60
CA ALA A 143 9.23 -12.81 12.62
C ALA A 143 10.56 -13.09 11.88
N LEU A 144 10.55 -14.01 10.91
CA LEU A 144 11.61 -14.25 9.94
C LEU A 144 11.30 -13.56 8.59
N ASP A 145 10.06 -13.11 8.35
CA ASP A 145 9.66 -12.43 7.11
C ASP A 145 9.51 -10.92 7.31
N THR A 146 10.66 -10.26 7.37
CA THR A 146 10.84 -8.86 7.79
C THR A 146 10.28 -7.85 6.78
N GLU A 147 10.32 -8.21 5.49
CA GLU A 147 10.00 -7.29 4.40
C GLU A 147 8.51 -6.98 4.35
N MET A 148 7.65 -7.99 4.55
CA MET A 148 6.20 -7.80 4.56
C MET A 148 5.73 -6.93 5.74
N ASN A 149 6.21 -7.20 6.96
CA ASN A 149 5.87 -6.41 8.14
C ASN A 149 6.34 -4.95 8.01
N GLU A 150 7.58 -4.71 7.54
CA GLU A 150 8.09 -3.36 7.28
C GLU A 150 7.13 -2.58 6.36
N HIS A 151 6.69 -3.22 5.26
CA HIS A 151 5.79 -2.56 4.30
C HIS A 151 4.37 -2.38 4.83
N LEU A 152 3.81 -3.35 5.55
CA LEU A 152 2.52 -3.20 6.24
C LEU A 152 2.55 -2.03 7.23
N LEU A 153 3.59 -1.95 8.05
CA LEU A 153 3.78 -0.88 9.02
C LEU A 153 3.99 0.48 8.35
N SER A 154 4.74 0.53 7.25
CA SER A 154 4.92 1.75 6.46
C SER A 154 3.60 2.29 5.88
N ALA A 155 2.78 1.41 5.30
CA ALA A 155 1.48 1.76 4.77
C ALA A 155 0.50 2.19 5.88
N LEU A 156 0.52 1.47 7.00
CA LEU A 156 -0.28 1.77 8.18
C LEU A 156 0.11 3.14 8.78
N ALA A 157 1.40 3.42 8.96
CA ALA A 157 1.89 4.71 9.44
C ALA A 157 1.44 5.86 8.52
N SER A 158 1.46 5.64 7.20
CA SER A 158 1.00 6.64 6.22
C SER A 158 -0.51 6.91 6.31
N LEU A 159 -1.33 5.89 6.63
CA LEU A 159 -2.76 6.02 6.87
C LEU A 159 -3.09 6.73 8.19
N ILE A 160 -2.30 6.47 9.23
CA ILE A 160 -2.49 7.01 10.58
C ILE A 160 -2.11 8.49 10.67
N LYS A 161 -1.01 8.87 10.01
CA LYS A 161 -0.48 10.24 10.07
C LYS A 161 -1.59 11.26 9.77
N ASP A 162 -1.79 12.23 10.66
CA ASP A 162 -2.80 13.29 10.54
C ASP A 162 -4.25 12.75 10.38
N SER A 163 -4.54 11.55 10.89
CA SER A 163 -5.84 10.88 10.73
C SER A 163 -6.35 10.31 12.06
N PRO A 164 -7.11 11.09 12.86
CA PRO A 164 -7.67 10.64 14.13
C PRO A 164 -8.59 9.42 14.01
N GLU A 165 -9.30 9.31 12.88
CA GLU A 165 -10.15 8.14 12.57
C GLU A 165 -9.30 6.88 12.44
N ALA A 166 -8.22 6.91 11.64
CA ALA A 166 -7.30 5.78 11.51
C ALA A 166 -6.67 5.39 12.85
N GLN A 167 -6.23 6.38 13.63
CA GLN A 167 -5.72 6.15 14.99
C GLN A 167 -6.76 5.46 15.88
N SER A 168 -8.04 5.87 15.80
CA SER A 168 -9.12 5.24 16.58
C SER A 168 -9.36 3.78 16.19
N LEU A 169 -9.30 3.45 14.89
CA LEU A 169 -9.42 2.08 14.41
C LEU A 169 -8.26 1.21 14.92
N CYS A 170 -7.03 1.74 14.93
CA CYS A 170 -5.87 1.03 15.47
C CYS A 170 -5.98 0.69 16.97
N ARG A 171 -6.82 1.42 17.73
CA ARG A 171 -7.07 1.18 19.17
C ARG A 171 -8.14 0.13 19.43
N LEU A 172 -8.80 -0.41 18.40
CA LEU A 172 -9.82 -1.43 18.57
C LEU A 172 -9.25 -2.69 19.24
N GLU A 173 -9.85 -3.09 20.35
CA GLU A 173 -9.41 -4.24 21.18
C GLU A 173 -9.18 -5.51 20.34
N PRO A 174 -10.05 -5.91 19.39
CA PRO A 174 -9.85 -7.14 18.61
C PRO A 174 -8.58 -7.15 17.75
N LEU A 175 -8.02 -5.98 17.41
CA LEU A 175 -6.79 -5.90 16.62
C LEU A 175 -5.54 -6.10 17.48
N ASN A 176 -5.62 -5.80 18.78
CA ASN A 176 -4.55 -5.92 19.77
C ASN A 176 -3.21 -5.32 19.29
N LEU A 177 -3.27 -4.22 18.51
CA LEU A 177 -2.11 -3.69 17.79
C LEU A 177 -0.99 -3.25 18.75
N LYS A 178 -1.33 -2.56 19.85
CA LYS A 178 -0.35 -2.12 20.85
C LYS A 178 0.50 -3.27 21.38
N PHE A 179 -0.10 -4.43 21.66
CA PHE A 179 0.63 -5.61 22.11
C PHE A 179 1.56 -6.14 21.01
N LYS A 180 1.04 -6.30 19.78
CA LYS A 180 1.84 -6.78 18.64
C LYS A 180 3.08 -5.91 18.39
N LEU A 181 2.90 -4.59 18.40
CA LEU A 181 3.97 -3.62 18.17
C LEU A 181 5.04 -3.67 19.28
N ASN A 182 4.65 -3.77 20.55
CA ASN A 182 5.61 -3.90 21.64
C ASN A 182 6.37 -5.23 21.58
N PHE A 183 5.70 -6.33 21.22
CA PHE A 183 6.34 -7.62 21.02
C PHE A 183 7.39 -7.58 19.90
N ILE A 184 7.06 -7.00 18.74
CA ILE A 184 8.01 -6.81 17.62
C ILE A 184 9.19 -5.94 18.07
N LYS A 185 8.91 -4.82 18.77
CA LYS A 185 9.93 -3.92 19.30
C LYS A 185 10.93 -4.62 20.21
N GLU A 186 10.46 -5.43 21.16
CA GLU A 186 11.31 -6.19 22.08
C GLU A 186 12.10 -7.27 21.36
N LYS A 187 11.45 -8.04 20.47
CA LYS A 187 12.06 -9.16 19.76
C LYS A 187 13.18 -8.73 18.81
N HIS A 188 13.02 -7.59 18.16
CA HIS A 188 13.96 -7.09 17.13
C HIS A 188 14.94 -6.03 17.66
N ALA A 189 14.86 -5.69 18.95
CA ALA A 189 15.72 -4.69 19.58
C ALA A 189 17.21 -4.99 19.36
N GLY A 190 17.96 -3.97 18.93
CA GLY A 190 19.42 -4.04 18.77
C GLY A 190 19.90 -4.78 17.53
N ASN A 191 19.02 -5.22 16.64
CA ASN A 191 19.39 -5.83 15.37
C ASN A 191 19.18 -4.85 14.20
N GLU A 192 20.28 -4.48 13.52
CA GLU A 192 20.29 -3.50 12.45
C GLU A 192 19.43 -3.88 11.23
N VAL A 193 19.18 -5.17 11.00
CA VAL A 193 18.33 -5.65 9.90
C VAL A 193 16.91 -5.10 10.03
N TYR A 194 16.43 -4.90 11.25
CA TYR A 194 15.06 -4.47 11.55
C TYR A 194 14.94 -2.96 11.81
N HIS A 195 15.98 -2.18 11.53
CA HIS A 195 16.00 -0.75 11.86
C HIS A 195 14.78 -0.01 11.32
N LYS A 196 14.44 -0.19 10.04
CA LYS A 196 13.30 0.45 9.39
C LYS A 196 11.95 -0.03 9.93
N GLU A 197 11.82 -1.33 10.16
CA GLU A 197 10.61 -1.89 10.79
C GLU A 197 10.38 -1.24 12.16
N LEU A 198 11.44 -1.16 12.97
CA LEU A 198 11.40 -0.52 14.29
C LEU A 198 11.11 0.98 14.22
N GLU A 199 11.58 1.71 13.19
CA GLU A 199 11.20 3.11 12.95
C GLU A 199 9.68 3.23 12.79
N TYR A 200 9.07 2.40 11.94
CA TYR A 200 7.61 2.42 11.77
C TYR A 200 6.85 1.94 13.01
N VAL A 201 7.33 0.90 13.70
CA VAL A 201 6.75 0.45 14.97
C VAL A 201 6.71 1.59 15.98
N ASN A 202 7.82 2.30 16.17
CA ASN A 202 7.88 3.43 17.09
C ASN A 202 6.97 4.57 16.63
N SER A 203 6.96 4.90 15.34
CA SER A 203 6.08 5.94 14.79
C SER A 203 4.60 5.63 15.06
N VAL A 204 4.15 4.39 14.83
CA VAL A 204 2.76 3.98 15.09
C VAL A 204 2.46 3.98 16.59
N LEU A 205 3.40 3.53 17.44
CA LEU A 205 3.23 3.56 18.89
C LEU A 205 3.05 4.99 19.41
N THR A 206 3.87 5.93 18.96
CA THR A 206 3.79 7.34 19.34
C THR A 206 2.49 7.97 18.83
N GLU A 207 2.17 7.84 17.55
CA GLU A 207 1.01 8.50 16.94
C GLU A 207 -0.34 7.97 17.44
N VAL A 208 -0.40 6.70 17.89
CA VAL A 208 -1.66 6.04 18.29
C VAL A 208 -1.77 5.84 19.80
N PHE A 209 -0.68 5.56 20.51
CA PHE A 209 -0.74 5.02 21.88
C PHE A 209 0.05 5.80 22.92
N GLU A 210 0.78 6.85 22.54
CA GLU A 210 1.17 7.88 23.49
C GLU A 210 -0.07 8.75 23.74
N GLU A 211 -0.54 8.75 24.99
CA GLU A 211 -1.56 9.69 25.42
C GLU A 211 -0.96 11.09 25.25
N ASP A 212 -1.73 12.05 24.71
CA ASP A 212 -1.46 13.46 24.96
C ASP A 212 -1.38 13.60 26.47
N SER A 213 -0.15 13.73 26.99
CA SER A 213 0.07 14.01 28.41
C SER A 213 -0.87 15.16 28.78
N PRO A 214 -1.75 15.01 29.80
CA PRO A 214 -2.56 16.13 30.22
C PRO A 214 -1.59 17.27 30.50
N GLU A 215 -1.76 18.40 29.82
CA GLU A 215 -1.12 19.64 30.21
C GLU A 215 -1.26 19.74 31.73
N GLU A 216 -0.14 19.69 32.45
CA GLU A 216 -0.11 19.99 33.87
C GLU A 216 -0.72 21.39 33.98
N PHE A 217 -1.99 21.47 34.34
CA PHE A 217 -2.61 22.70 34.79
C PHE A 217 -1.77 23.12 35.99
N ASP A 218 -0.87 24.07 35.72
CA ASP A 218 -0.10 24.81 36.70
C ASP A 218 -1.09 25.32 37.75
N HIS A 219 -1.22 24.56 38.84
CA HIS A 219 -1.87 25.01 40.05
C HIS A 219 -0.96 26.09 40.63
N GLN A 220 -1.04 27.29 40.06
CA GLN A 220 -0.59 28.50 40.72
C GLN A 220 -1.54 28.77 41.87
N ASP A 221 -1.08 28.40 43.05
CA ASP A 221 -1.47 28.95 44.33
C ASP A 221 -1.78 30.46 44.23
N ARG A 222 -3.05 30.83 44.50
CA ARG A 222 -3.43 32.10 45.15
C ARG A 222 -4.70 31.95 45.97
#